data_AF-A0A961U686-F1
#
_entry.id   AF-A0A961U686-F1
#
_cell.length_a   1.000
_cell.length_b   1.000
_cell.length_c   1.000
_cell.angle_alpha   90.00
_cell.angle_beta   90.00
_cell.angle_gamma   90.00
#
_symmetry.space_group_name_H-M   'P 1'
#
loop_
_entity.id
_entity.type
_entity.pdbx_description
1 polymer ?
#
loop_
_entity_poly.entity_id
_entity_poly.type
_entity_poly.pdbx_seq_one_letter_code
_entity_poly.pdbx_strand_id
1 'polypeptide(L)'
;LMCEAPDGALSLPVCVGPAPSLQALRAALSDEGLHTDVEFLYAVFEDRETGVNGIFYHGHVSGPVPNGKVLVPLDALPLQRIGNAAERSMLQRYAGEFRHGDFGVYQGDENTGKVRRVKGD
;
A
#
# COMPACT_ATOMS: atom_id res chain seq x y z
N LEU A 1 -7.85 -0.15 3.53
CA LEU A 1 -8.52 1.01 2.89
C LEU A 1 -8.01 1.10 1.47
N MET A 2 -8.90 1.26 0.49
CA MET A 2 -8.54 1.39 -0.93
C MET A 2 -9.33 2.54 -1.56
N CYS A 3 -8.76 3.18 -2.57
CA CYS A 3 -9.45 4.09 -3.47
C CYS A 3 -10.24 3.27 -4.50
N GLU A 4 -11.46 3.69 -4.80
CA GLU A 4 -12.33 3.09 -5.81
C GLU A 4 -12.65 4.14 -6.88
N ALA A 5 -12.21 3.87 -8.11
CA ALA A 5 -12.52 4.69 -9.26
C ALA A 5 -13.96 4.46 -9.74
N PRO A 6 -14.56 5.39 -10.52
CA PRO A 6 -15.94 5.25 -11.00
C PRO A 6 -16.21 4.00 -11.86
N ASP A 7 -15.18 3.45 -12.51
CA ASP A 7 -15.23 2.21 -13.29
C ASP A 7 -15.08 0.94 -12.43
N GLY A 8 -14.93 1.10 -11.11
CA GLY A 8 -14.73 0.03 -10.15
C GLY A 8 -13.28 -0.44 -10.02
N ALA A 9 -12.31 0.21 -10.68
CA ALA A 9 -10.90 -0.09 -10.44
C ALA A 9 -10.50 0.29 -9.01
N LEU A 10 -9.64 -0.52 -8.40
CA LEU A 10 -9.12 -0.30 -7.06
C LEU A 10 -7.64 0.07 -7.10
N SER A 11 -7.25 0.97 -6.20
CA SER A 11 -5.84 1.30 -5.94
C SER A 11 -5.61 1.67 -4.48
N LEU A 12 -4.37 1.59 -4.02
CA LEU A 12 -3.98 2.10 -2.72
C LEU A 12 -4.01 3.64 -2.73
N PRO A 13 -4.33 4.27 -1.59
CA PRO A 13 -4.08 5.69 -1.43
C PRO A 13 -2.60 5.98 -1.67
N VAL A 14 -2.33 6.83 -2.66
CA VAL A 14 -0.99 7.18 -3.11
C VAL A 14 -0.84 8.69 -3.13
N CYS A 15 0.31 9.18 -2.67
CA CYS A 15 0.69 10.57 -2.85
C CYS A 15 1.61 10.65 -4.07
N VAL A 16 1.11 11.24 -5.15
CA VAL A 16 1.88 11.53 -6.36
C VAL A 16 2.18 13.03 -6.42
N GLY A 17 3.38 13.42 -6.85
CA GLY A 17 3.77 14.82 -6.92
C GLY A 17 5.27 15.02 -7.10
N PRO A 18 5.75 16.28 -7.16
CA PRO A 18 7.18 16.59 -7.35
C PRO A 18 8.06 16.21 -6.14
N ALA A 19 7.47 16.05 -4.96
CA ALA A 19 8.14 15.63 -3.73
C ALA A 19 7.25 14.67 -2.92
N PRO A 20 7.02 13.44 -3.41
CA PRO A 20 6.20 12.47 -2.70
C PRO A 20 6.89 12.10 -1.40
N SER A 21 6.16 12.14 -0.29
CA SER A 21 6.70 11.85 1.04
C SER A 21 5.63 11.25 1.94
N LEU A 22 6.07 10.55 2.99
CA LEU A 22 5.16 10.04 4.02
C LEU A 22 4.35 11.17 4.66
N GLN A 23 4.95 12.34 4.87
CA GLN A 23 4.25 13.50 5.42
C GLN A 23 3.14 13.99 4.50
N ALA A 24 3.40 14.08 3.19
CA ALA A 24 2.40 14.48 2.21
C ALA A 24 1.26 13.45 2.10
N LEU A 25 1.56 12.15 2.18
CA LEU A 25 0.54 11.10 2.22
C LEU A 25 -0.34 11.21 3.48
N ARG A 26 0.26 11.40 4.65
CA ARG A 26 -0.48 11.61 5.91
C ARG A 26 -1.36 12.85 5.84
N ALA A 27 -0.86 13.95 5.29
CA ALA A 27 -1.63 15.18 5.12
C ALA A 27 -2.82 14.95 4.19
N ALA A 28 -2.62 14.33 3.03
CA ALA A 28 -3.69 14.04 2.08
C ALA A 28 -4.80 13.17 2.70
N LEU A 29 -4.44 12.14 3.48
CA LEU A 29 -5.43 11.32 4.19
C LEU A 29 -6.12 12.10 5.33
N SER A 30 -5.39 12.95 6.03
CA SER A 30 -5.95 13.82 7.07
C SER A 30 -6.94 14.85 6.52
N ASP A 31 -6.70 15.38 5.32
CA ASP A 31 -7.61 16.32 4.64
C ASP A 31 -8.95 15.66 4.28
N GLU A 32 -8.96 14.33 4.17
CA GLU A 32 -10.17 13.52 3.99
C GLU A 32 -10.84 13.09 5.32
N GLY A 33 -10.32 13.56 6.46
CA GLY A 33 -10.84 13.22 7.80
C GLY A 33 -10.34 11.89 8.35
N LEU A 34 -9.28 11.31 7.77
CA LEU A 34 -8.68 10.07 8.24
C LEU A 34 -7.48 10.33 9.15
N HIS A 35 -7.41 9.62 10.26
CA HIS A 35 -6.23 9.57 11.13
C HIS A 35 -5.41 8.34 10.79
N THR A 36 -4.15 8.57 10.40
CA THR A 36 -3.22 7.50 9.99
C THR A 36 -2.13 7.32 11.02
N ASP A 37 -1.96 6.09 11.50
CA ASP A 37 -0.77 5.68 12.22
C ASP A 37 0.07 4.79 11.30
N VAL A 38 1.28 5.23 10.98
CA VAL A 38 2.18 4.50 10.07
C VAL A 38 3.31 3.95 10.89
N GLU A 39 3.39 2.62 10.95
CA GLU A 39 4.28 1.91 11.85
C GLU A 39 5.66 1.73 11.24
N PHE A 40 5.74 1.16 10.03
CA PHE A 40 7.01 0.91 9.36
C PHE A 40 6.90 0.91 7.83
N LEU A 41 8.04 1.10 7.17
CA LEU A 41 8.19 0.89 5.74
C LEU A 41 8.04 -0.61 5.46
N TYR A 42 6.98 -0.98 4.75
CA TYR A 42 6.71 -2.37 4.40
C TYR A 42 7.54 -2.78 3.19
N ALA A 43 7.50 -1.98 2.13
CA ALA A 43 8.23 -2.29 0.91
C ALA A 43 8.72 -1.08 0.12
N VAL A 44 9.83 -1.25 -0.59
CA VAL A 44 10.18 -0.44 -1.75
C VAL A 44 10.11 -1.33 -2.98
N PHE A 45 9.34 -0.90 -3.96
CA PHE A 45 9.06 -1.69 -5.14
C PHE A 45 9.26 -0.89 -6.42
N GLU A 46 9.96 -1.46 -7.39
CA GLU A 46 10.08 -0.87 -8.72
C GLU A 46 8.92 -1.31 -9.60
N ASP A 47 8.10 -0.36 -10.03
CA ASP A 47 7.18 -0.55 -11.15
C ASP A 47 8.03 -0.47 -12.43
N ARG A 48 8.32 -1.65 -13.01
CA ARG A 48 9.19 -1.75 -14.19
C ARG A 48 8.52 -1.22 -15.46
N GLU A 49 7.19 -1.11 -15.50
CA GLU A 49 6.47 -0.55 -16.64
C GLU A 49 6.67 0.96 -16.71
N THR A 50 6.65 1.62 -15.54
CA THR A 50 6.80 3.08 -15.43
C THR A 50 8.21 3.54 -15.07
N GLY A 51 9.06 2.64 -14.58
CA GLY A 51 10.40 2.93 -14.05
C GLY A 51 10.37 3.67 -12.70
N VAL A 52 9.20 3.71 -12.04
CA VAL A 52 9.00 4.46 -10.79
C VAL A 52 9.12 3.52 -9.59
N ASN A 53 9.84 3.96 -8.56
CA ASN A 53 9.88 3.26 -7.29
C ASN A 53 8.72 3.69 -6.39
N GLY A 54 7.83 2.76 -6.06
CA GLY A 54 6.79 2.91 -5.04
C GLY A 54 7.32 2.58 -3.65
N ILE A 55 6.93 3.36 -2.65
CA ILE A 55 7.20 3.07 -1.24
C ILE A 55 5.87 2.75 -0.55
N PHE A 56 5.77 1.55 -0.01
CA PHE A 56 4.59 1.02 0.66
C PHE A 56 4.83 1.00 2.16
N TYR A 57 3.87 1.50 2.91
CA TYR A 57 3.91 1.57 4.35
C TYR A 57 2.86 0.65 4.97
N HIS A 58 3.22 0.01 6.08
CA HIS A 58 2.26 -0.67 6.94
C HIS A 58 1.77 0.31 8.02
N GLY A 59 0.49 0.21 8.35
CA GLY A 59 -0.09 1.02 9.39
C GLY A 59 -1.60 0.86 9.53
N HIS A 60 -2.14 1.65 10.43
CA HIS A 60 -3.55 1.73 10.76
C HIS A 60 -4.16 3.04 10.27
N VAL A 61 -5.44 2.97 9.91
CA VAL A 61 -6.23 4.16 9.60
C VAL A 61 -7.53 4.10 10.40
N SER A 62 -7.94 5.24 10.95
CA SER A 62 -9.20 5.39 11.66
C SER A 62 -9.91 6.66 11.22
N GLY A 63 -11.24 6.71 11.41
CA GLY A 63 -12.09 7.79 10.93
C GLY A 63 -13.22 7.29 10.01
N PRO A 64 -14.09 8.19 9.54
CA PRO A 64 -15.15 7.84 8.59
C PRO A 64 -14.54 7.45 7.24
N VAL A 65 -15.14 6.48 6.55
CA VAL A 65 -14.70 6.10 5.20
C VAL A 65 -15.12 7.20 4.21
N PRO A 66 -14.19 7.89 3.53
CA PRO A 66 -14.52 8.96 2.60
C PRO A 66 -15.19 8.42 1.34
N ASN A 67 -15.91 9.29 0.61
CA ASN A 67 -16.45 8.95 -0.70
C ASN A 67 -15.33 8.57 -1.68
N GLY A 68 -15.57 7.56 -2.51
CA GLY A 68 -14.54 7.02 -3.42
C GLY A 68 -13.47 6.18 -2.72
N LYS A 69 -13.70 5.77 -1.47
CA LYS A 69 -12.87 4.80 -0.76
C LYS A 69 -13.70 3.66 -0.17
N VAL A 70 -13.07 2.50 -0.06
CA VAL A 70 -13.69 1.28 0.45
C VAL A 70 -12.76 0.54 1.42
N LEU A 71 -13.37 -0.13 2.40
CA LEU A 71 -12.67 -1.08 3.25
C LEU A 71 -12.83 -2.48 2.65
N VAL A 72 -11.70 -3.10 2.33
CA VAL A 72 -11.65 -4.42 1.74
C VAL A 72 -10.93 -5.35 2.72
N PRO A 73 -11.54 -6.48 3.13
CA PRO A 73 -10.87 -7.51 3.91
C PRO A 73 -9.68 -8.09 3.13
N LEU A 74 -8.55 -8.32 3.80
CA LEU A 74 -7.34 -8.82 3.15
C LEU A 74 -7.50 -10.23 2.56
N ASP A 75 -8.33 -11.07 3.18
CA ASP A 75 -8.69 -12.41 2.73
C ASP A 75 -9.67 -12.42 1.54
N ALA A 76 -10.31 -11.28 1.26
CA ALA A 76 -11.26 -11.09 0.17
C ALA A 76 -10.82 -10.01 -0.82
N LEU A 77 -9.52 -9.70 -0.88
CA LEU A 77 -8.98 -8.69 -1.80
C LEU A 77 -9.29 -9.07 -3.26
N PRO A 78 -10.04 -8.26 -4.01
CA PRO A 78 -10.39 -8.55 -5.39
C PRO A 78 -9.23 -8.12 -6.30
N LEU A 79 -8.14 -8.89 -6.30
CA LEU A 79 -6.88 -8.57 -6.99
C LEU A 79 -7.07 -8.22 -8.48
N GLN A 80 -8.09 -8.78 -9.12
CA GLN A 80 -8.43 -8.50 -10.53
C GLN A 80 -8.90 -7.06 -10.79
N ARG A 81 -9.32 -6.33 -9.76
CA ARG A 81 -9.73 -4.92 -9.84
C ARG A 81 -8.55 -3.95 -9.70
N ILE A 82 -7.37 -4.42 -9.34
CA ILE A 82 -6.17 -3.60 -9.17
C ILE A 82 -5.45 -3.54 -10.50
N GLY A 83 -5.51 -2.42 -11.22
CA GLY A 83 -4.99 -2.30 -12.58
C GLY A 83 -3.46 -2.44 -12.68
N ASN A 84 -2.74 -1.79 -11.76
CA ASN A 84 -1.27 -1.78 -11.75
C ASN A 84 -0.71 -3.14 -11.29
N ALA A 85 0.20 -3.72 -12.08
CA ALA A 85 0.77 -5.05 -11.80
C ALA A 85 1.61 -5.06 -10.51
N ALA A 86 2.45 -4.04 -10.32
CA ALA A 86 3.31 -3.90 -9.14
C ALA A 86 2.49 -3.82 -7.86
N GLU A 87 1.47 -2.98 -7.85
CA GLU A 87 0.57 -2.84 -6.71
C GLU A 87 -0.18 -4.14 -6.44
N ARG A 88 -0.66 -4.83 -7.49
CA ARG A 88 -1.36 -6.11 -7.35
C ARG A 88 -0.46 -7.20 -6.76
N SER A 89 0.76 -7.33 -7.27
CA SER A 89 1.76 -8.30 -6.77
C SER A 89 2.10 -8.02 -5.31
N MET A 90 2.31 -6.74 -4.97
CA MET A 90 2.58 -6.28 -3.61
C MET A 90 1.43 -6.56 -2.64
N LEU A 91 0.18 -6.27 -3.03
CA LEU A 91 -0.99 -6.53 -2.18
C LEU A 91 -1.25 -8.03 -1.99
N GLN A 92 -1.04 -8.84 -3.03
CA GLN A 92 -1.13 -10.29 -2.91
C GLN A 92 -0.12 -10.83 -1.89
N ARG A 93 1.12 -10.33 -1.91
CA ARG A 93 2.16 -10.68 -0.96
C ARG A 93 1.80 -10.24 0.46
N TYR A 94 1.41 -8.98 0.62
CA TYR A 94 1.03 -8.40 1.91
C TYR A 94 -0.13 -9.17 2.56
N ALA A 95 -1.16 -9.52 1.80
CA ALA A 95 -2.29 -10.32 2.30
C ALA A 95 -1.85 -11.72 2.78
N GLY A 96 -0.91 -12.34 2.07
CA GLY A 96 -0.32 -13.62 2.47
C GLY A 96 0.46 -13.52 3.78
N GLU A 97 1.32 -12.51 3.91
CA GLU A 97 2.19 -12.30 5.08
C GLU A 97 1.40 -11.87 6.34
N PHE A 98 0.43 -10.95 6.17
CA PHE A 98 -0.43 -10.47 7.27
C PHE A 98 -1.16 -11.62 7.98
N ARG A 99 -1.56 -12.66 7.24
CA ARG A 99 -2.25 -13.83 7.79
C ARG A 99 -1.38 -14.66 8.75
N HIS A 100 -0.06 -14.57 8.64
CA HIS A 100 0.90 -15.37 9.41
C HIS A 100 1.61 -14.55 10.50
N GLY A 101 1.39 -13.22 10.54
CA GLY A 101 2.03 -12.32 11.52
C GLY A 101 3.53 -12.09 11.31
N ASP A 102 4.08 -12.53 10.17
CA ASP A 102 5.50 -12.42 9.85
C ASP A 102 5.75 -11.20 8.96
N PHE A 103 5.91 -10.02 9.56
CA PHE A 103 6.31 -8.82 8.82
C PHE A 103 7.85 -8.70 8.75
N GLY A 104 8.37 -8.41 7.55
CA GLY A 104 9.76 -8.02 7.32
C GLY A 104 9.83 -6.93 6.25
N VAL A 105 10.86 -6.09 6.27
CA VAL A 105 11.01 -5.02 5.26
C VAL A 105 11.38 -5.64 3.92
N TYR A 106 10.53 -5.46 2.90
CA TYR A 106 10.74 -6.00 1.57
C TYR A 106 11.35 -4.98 0.62
N GLN A 107 12.35 -5.39 -0.15
CA GLN A 107 12.88 -4.59 -1.26
C GLN A 107 12.91 -5.47 -2.51
N GLY A 108 12.13 -5.13 -3.53
CA GLY A 108 11.96 -5.97 -4.71
C GLY A 108 11.20 -5.33 -5.86
N ASP A 109 10.69 -6.16 -6.75
CA ASP A 109 9.89 -5.85 -7.93
C ASP A 109 8.88 -6.98 -8.19
N GLU A 110 8.14 -6.85 -9.30
CA GLU A 110 7.04 -7.71 -9.79
C GLU A 110 7.31 -9.21 -9.63
N ASN A 111 8.58 -9.59 -9.84
CA ASN A 111 9.02 -10.96 -10.02
C ASN A 111 10.02 -11.42 -8.95
N THR A 112 10.76 -10.49 -8.32
CA THR A 112 11.88 -10.81 -7.44
C THR A 112 12.02 -9.83 -6.29
N GLY A 113 12.47 -10.27 -5.11
CA GLY A 113 12.88 -9.34 -4.07
C GLY A 113 13.51 -10.00 -2.87
N LYS A 114 14.15 -9.16 -2.06
CA LYS A 114 14.89 -9.54 -0.86
C LYS A 114 14.13 -9.06 0.36
N VAL A 115 13.81 -9.98 1.26
CA VAL A 115 13.30 -9.64 2.59
C VAL A 115 14.51 -9.33 3.47
N ARG A 116 14.61 -8.11 3.98
CA ARG A 116 15.51 -7.81 5.10
C ARG A 116 14.70 -7.91 6.39
N ARG A 117 14.93 -8.99 7.14
CA ARG A 117 14.46 -9.06 8.52
C ARG A 117 15.30 -8.10 9.34
N VAL A 118 14.67 -7.10 9.95
CA VAL A 118 15.34 -6.26 10.95
C VAL A 118 15.41 -7.10 12.22
N LYS A 119 16.59 -7.61 12.57
CA LYS A 119 16.81 -8.14 13.93
C LYS A 119 16.79 -6.92 14.86
N GLY A 120 15.87 -6.91 15.83
CA GLY A 120 15.99 -6.02 16.97
C GLY A 120 17.21 -6.43 17.80
N ASP A 121 18.06 -5.45 18.12
CA ASP A 121 19.06 -5.57 19.19
C ASP A 121 18.38 -5.43 20.56
#